data_AF-A0A3N5DXP9-F1
#
_entry.id   AF-A0A3N5DXP9-F1
#
_cell.length_a   1.000
_cell.length_b   1.000
_cell.length_c   1.000
_cell.angle_alpha   90.00
_cell.angle_beta   90.00
_cell.angle_gamma   90.00
#
_symmetry.space_group_name_H-M   'P 1'
#
loop_
_entity.id
_entity.type
_entity.pdbx_description
1 polymer ?
#
loop_
_entity_poly.entity_id
_entity_poly.type
_entity_poly.pdbx_seq_one_letter_code
_entity_poly.pdbx_strand_id
1 'polypeptide(L)'
;MQQQDQRYLMEFDRLEKSLNGMASSPIHKLRKEAIARFSELGFPTTRLEEWRFTNVAPVSRTPFEPVLQYDPAGVTAEVVNRYSLGDSVGGLLVFING
;
A
#
# COMPACT_ATOMS: atom_id res chain seq x y z
N MET A 1 -21.03 -0.50 -3.15
CA MET A 1 -19.60 -0.82 -3.31
C MET A 1 -19.28 -0.92 -4.80
N GLN A 2 -18.27 -0.20 -5.30
CA GLN A 2 -17.89 -0.16 -6.72
C GLN A 2 -16.97 -1.34 -7.07
N GLN A 3 -16.80 -1.65 -8.37
CA GLN A 3 -15.96 -2.76 -8.83
C GLN A 3 -14.50 -2.65 -8.34
N GLN A 4 -13.93 -1.45 -8.34
CA GLN A 4 -12.59 -1.26 -7.83
C GLN A 4 -12.47 -1.51 -6.32
N ASP A 5 -13.49 -1.15 -5.52
CA ASP A 5 -13.47 -1.39 -4.08
C ASP A 5 -13.36 -2.91 -3.80
N GLN A 6 -14.12 -3.72 -4.55
CA GLN A 6 -14.06 -5.19 -4.47
C GLN A 6 -12.68 -5.75 -4.80
N ARG A 7 -12.00 -5.21 -5.82
CA ARG A 7 -10.62 -5.62 -6.15
C ARG A 7 -9.68 -5.40 -4.97
N TYR A 8 -9.73 -4.23 -4.33
CA TYR A 8 -8.85 -3.95 -3.17
C TYR A 8 -9.13 -4.88 -1.98
N LEU A 9 -10.39 -5.27 -1.75
CA LEU A 9 -10.71 -6.28 -0.72
C LEU A 9 -10.13 -7.66 -1.06
N MET A 10 -10.17 -8.06 -2.34
CA MET A 10 -9.58 -9.32 -2.81
C MET A 10 -8.05 -9.32 -2.70
N GLU A 11 -7.40 -8.23 -3.08
CA GLU A 11 -5.94 -8.11 -2.97
C GLU A 11 -5.49 -8.06 -1.50
N PHE A 12 -6.30 -7.48 -0.60
CA PHE A 12 -6.02 -7.55 0.84
C PHE A 12 -6.10 -8.99 1.37
N ASP A 13 -7.10 -9.78 0.96
CA ASP A 13 -7.20 -11.20 1.33
C ASP A 13 -5.99 -12.01 0.83
N ARG A 14 -5.50 -11.72 -0.39
CA ARG A 14 -4.26 -12.32 -0.91
C ARG A 14 -3.04 -11.95 -0.07
N LEU A 15 -2.91 -10.67 0.28
CA LEU A 15 -1.84 -10.19 1.16
C LEU A 15 -1.92 -10.86 2.54
N GLU A 16 -3.10 -10.94 3.15
CA GLU A 16 -3.30 -11.56 4.47
C GLU A 16 -2.83 -13.03 4.46
N LYS A 17 -3.12 -13.77 3.38
CA LYS A 17 -2.67 -15.15 3.18
C LYS A 17 -1.16 -15.29 2.97
N SER A 18 -0.46 -14.25 2.51
CA SER A 18 1.00 -14.27 2.34
C SER A 18 1.78 -13.88 3.59
N LEU A 19 1.12 -13.41 4.66
CA LEU A 19 1.75 -13.02 5.92
C LEU A 19 2.18 -14.26 6.73
N ASN A 20 3.35 -14.82 6.41
CA ASN A 20 3.96 -15.97 7.10
C ASN A 20 4.22 -15.67 8.61
N GLY A 21 3.23 -15.92 9.48
CA GLY A 21 3.33 -15.73 10.93
C GLY A 21 3.08 -14.31 11.44
N MET A 22 3.01 -13.31 10.54
CA MET A 22 2.76 -11.90 10.89
C MET A 22 1.27 -11.55 11.07
N ALA A 23 0.38 -12.51 10.82
CA ALA A 23 -1.07 -12.33 11.00
C ALA A 23 -1.49 -12.08 12.46
N SER A 24 -0.66 -12.44 13.45
CA SER A 24 -0.92 -12.14 14.87
C SER A 24 -0.34 -10.81 15.33
N SER A 25 0.36 -10.08 14.46
CA SER A 25 1.01 -8.82 14.84
C SER A 25 0.00 -7.71 15.15
N PRO A 26 0.30 -6.79 16.09
CA PRO A 26 -0.55 -5.62 16.35
C PRO A 26 -0.82 -4.77 15.09
N ILE A 27 0.17 -4.70 14.19
CA ILE A 27 0.05 -3.99 12.90
C ILE A 27 -0.99 -4.68 12.00
N HIS A 28 -1.03 -6.01 11.97
CA HIS A 28 -2.03 -6.72 11.18
C HIS A 28 -3.45 -6.47 11.67
N LYS A 29 -3.66 -6.37 13.00
CA LYS A 29 -4.96 -5.99 13.56
C LYS A 29 -5.42 -4.61 13.05
N LEU A 30 -4.54 -3.61 13.06
CA LEU A 30 -4.82 -2.28 12.48
C LEU A 30 -5.17 -2.35 10.99
N ARG A 31 -4.46 -3.19 10.22
CA ARG A 31 -4.75 -3.41 8.79
C ARG A 31 -6.15 -3.99 8.58
N LYS A 32 -6.59 -4.94 9.41
CA LYS A 32 -7.95 -5.51 9.34
C LYS A 32 -9.03 -4.49 9.68
N GLU A 33 -8.81 -3.68 10.71
CA GLU A 33 -9.75 -2.60 11.07
C GLU A 33 -9.86 -1.56 9.94
N ALA A 34 -8.73 -1.19 9.34
CA ALA A 34 -8.68 -0.26 8.22
C ALA A 34 -9.40 -0.80 6.97
N ILE A 35 -9.17 -2.07 6.58
CA ILE A 35 -9.84 -2.63 5.39
C ILE A 35 -11.34 -2.85 5.62
N ALA A 36 -11.76 -3.18 6.84
CA ALA A 36 -13.17 -3.24 7.21
C ALA A 36 -13.82 -1.86 7.04
N ARG A 37 -13.18 -0.80 7.55
CA ARG A 37 -13.69 0.56 7.38
C ARG A 37 -13.71 0.99 5.92
N PHE A 38 -12.70 0.60 5.13
CA PHE A 38 -12.69 0.81 3.68
C PHE A 38 -13.84 0.07 2.98
N SER A 39 -14.20 -1.15 3.40
CA SER A 39 -15.32 -1.88 2.81
C SER A 39 -16.67 -1.17 3.00
N GLU A 40 -16.82 -0.40 4.07
CA GLU A 40 -18.02 0.39 4.36
C GLU A 40 -18.07 1.70 3.56
N LEU A 41 -16.91 2.37 3.39
CA LEU A 41 -16.81 3.71 2.81
C LEU A 41 -16.49 3.71 1.30
N GLY A 42 -15.64 2.79 0.86
CA GLY A 42 -15.05 2.77 -0.48
C GLY A 42 -14.10 3.94 -0.76
N PHE A 43 -13.72 4.10 -2.03
CA PHE A 43 -13.00 5.31 -2.45
C PHE A 43 -13.88 6.56 -2.35
N PRO A 44 -13.31 7.72 -1.95
CA PRO A 44 -14.03 8.97 -1.92
C PRO A 44 -14.43 9.41 -3.33
N THR A 45 -15.41 10.32 -3.41
CA THR A 45 -15.83 10.94 -4.66
C THR A 45 -15.76 12.45 -4.53
N THR A 46 -15.72 13.17 -5.66
CA THR A 46 -15.74 14.65 -5.68
C THR A 46 -17.05 15.26 -5.16
N ARG A 47 -18.03 14.43 -4.78
CA ARG A 47 -19.24 14.84 -4.06
C ARG A 47 -18.97 15.13 -2.58
N LEU A 48 -17.90 14.58 -2.01
CA LEU A 48 -17.46 14.90 -0.66
C LEU A 48 -16.68 16.22 -0.69
N GLU A 49 -16.97 17.12 0.24
CA GLU A 49 -16.38 18.46 0.28
C GLU A 49 -14.85 18.43 0.31
N GLU A 50 -14.28 17.59 1.19
CA GLU A 50 -12.83 17.34 1.32
C GLU A 50 -12.17 16.84 0.01
N TRP A 51 -12.95 16.26 -0.91
CA TRP A 51 -12.47 15.68 -2.17
C TRP A 51 -12.93 16.45 -3.40
N ARG A 52 -13.59 17.60 -3.24
CA ARG A 52 -14.18 18.37 -4.34
C ARG A 52 -13.18 18.70 -5.44
N PHE A 53 -11.92 18.95 -5.08
CA PHE A 53 -10.85 19.34 -6.00
C PHE A 53 -9.87 18.21 -6.34
N THR A 54 -10.10 17.00 -5.80
CA THR A 54 -9.20 15.85 -5.98
C THR A 54 -9.99 14.64 -6.48
N ASN A 55 -10.04 14.48 -7.81
CA ASN A 55 -10.72 13.34 -8.41
C ASN A 55 -9.84 12.07 -8.35
N VAL A 56 -10.20 11.13 -7.48
CA VAL A 56 -9.50 9.84 -7.33
C VAL A 56 -9.98 8.74 -8.28
N ALA A 57 -11.00 8.99 -9.09
CA ALA A 57 -11.51 7.99 -10.03
C ALA A 57 -10.45 7.42 -11.01
N PRO A 58 -9.48 8.21 -11.52
CA PRO A 58 -8.44 7.67 -12.39
C PRO A 58 -7.55 6.65 -11.69
N VAL A 59 -7.06 6.96 -10.48
CA VAL A 59 -6.17 6.07 -9.74
C VAL A 59 -6.92 4.83 -9.23
N SER A 60 -8.17 4.98 -8.79
CA SER A 60 -8.92 3.84 -8.26
C SER A 60 -9.33 2.83 -9.33
N ARG A 61 -9.41 3.22 -10.61
CA ARG A 61 -9.72 2.31 -11.73
C ARG A 61 -8.51 1.53 -12.23
N THR A 62 -7.30 1.99 -11.93
CA THR A 62 -6.08 1.28 -12.30
C THR A 62 -6.00 -0.06 -11.56
N PRO A 63 -5.80 -1.18 -12.25
CA PRO A 63 -5.65 -2.50 -11.63
C PRO A 63 -4.25 -2.63 -10.99
N PHE A 64 -4.04 -2.00 -9.83
CA PHE A 64 -2.79 -2.18 -9.09
C PHE A 64 -2.67 -3.61 -8.56
N GLU A 65 -1.44 -4.13 -8.61
CA GLU A 65 -1.08 -5.44 -8.06
C GLU A 65 -0.04 -5.25 -6.95
N PRO A 66 -0.24 -5.85 -5.76
CA PRO A 66 0.75 -5.76 -4.69
C PRO A 66 1.97 -6.64 -5.00
N VAL A 67 3.16 -6.14 -4.68
CA VAL A 67 4.39 -6.95 -4.70
C VAL A 67 4.44 -7.76 -3.40
N LEU A 68 3.95 -9.00 -3.44
CA LEU A 68 3.85 -9.88 -2.25
C LEU A 68 5.14 -10.65 -1.94
N GLN A 69 6.08 -10.68 -2.88
CA GLN A 69 7.36 -11.34 -2.74
C GLN A 69 8.47 -10.35 -3.09
N TYR A 70 9.42 -10.20 -2.18
CA TYR A 70 10.60 -9.38 -2.43
C TYR A 70 11.59 -10.16 -3.28
N ASP A 71 11.94 -9.60 -4.44
CA ASP A 71 13.11 -10.03 -5.21
C ASP A 71 14.29 -9.10 -4.90
N PRO A 72 15.34 -9.59 -4.22
CA PRO A 72 16.53 -8.79 -3.95
C PRO A 72 17.37 -8.52 -5.20
N ALA A 73 17.13 -9.23 -6.31
CA ALA A 73 17.88 -9.08 -7.54
C ALA A 73 17.58 -7.72 -8.21
N GLY A 74 18.21 -6.67 -7.71
CA GLY A 74 18.08 -5.32 -8.26
C GLY A 74 18.37 -4.21 -7.25
N VAL A 75 18.36 -4.50 -5.95
CA VAL A 75 18.65 -3.51 -4.92
C VAL A 75 20.10 -3.64 -4.48
N THR A 76 20.98 -2.84 -5.10
CA THR A 76 22.39 -2.74 -4.74
C THR A 76 22.67 -1.47 -3.94
N ALA A 77 23.80 -1.43 -3.23
CA ALA A 77 24.25 -0.21 -2.57
C ALA A 77 24.40 0.97 -3.54
N GLU A 78 24.82 0.70 -4.79
CA GLU A 78 24.92 1.72 -5.83
C GLU A 78 23.55 2.32 -6.19
N VAL A 79 22.52 1.47 -6.34
CA VAL A 79 21.15 1.91 -6.60
C VAL A 79 20.62 2.75 -5.44
N VAL A 80 20.85 2.32 -4.19
CA VAL A 80 20.43 3.07 -3.00
C VAL A 80 21.16 4.41 -2.93
N ASN A 81 22.48 4.45 -3.16
CA ASN A 81 23.29 5.66 -3.08
C ASN A 81 22.94 6.70 -4.14
N ARG A 82 22.41 6.27 -5.31
CA ARG A 82 21.93 7.20 -6.36
C ARG A 82 20.78 8.08 -5.88
N TYR A 83 19.97 7.59 -4.94
CA TYR A 83 18.80 8.30 -4.42
C TYR A 83 18.97 8.72 -2.96
N SER A 84 20.15 8.52 -2.37
CA SER A 84 20.43 8.93 -0.99
C SER A 84 20.75 10.43 -0.94
N LEU A 85 20.56 11.02 0.25
CA LEU A 85 20.92 12.42 0.52
C LEU A 85 22.42 12.57 0.87
N GLY A 86 23.25 11.59 0.50
CA GLY A 86 24.67 11.52 0.83
C GLY A 86 24.96 11.16 2.29
N ASP A 87 26.26 11.12 2.64
CA ASP A 87 26.77 10.67 3.94
C ASP A 87 26.45 11.63 5.10
N SER A 88 25.76 12.74 4.82
CA SER A 88 25.50 13.82 5.78
C SER A 88 24.26 13.58 6.64
N VAL A 89 23.51 12.50 6.39
CA VAL A 89 22.18 12.27 6.98
C VAL A 89 22.16 10.98 7.80
N GLY A 90 22.66 11.04 9.04
CA GLY A 90 22.36 10.07 10.12
C GLY A 90 22.31 8.58 9.74
N GLY A 91 21.40 7.82 10.35
CA GLY A 91 21.15 6.42 10.02
C GLY A 91 20.20 6.28 8.83
N LEU A 92 20.57 5.44 7.85
CA LEU A 92 19.76 5.15 6.66
C LEU A 92 18.89 3.90 6.86
N LEU A 93 17.57 4.08 6.75
CA LEU A 93 16.61 2.97 6.67
C LEU A 93 16.05 2.90 5.25
N VAL A 94 16.11 1.72 4.63
CA VAL A 94 15.64 1.48 3.26
C VAL A 94 14.42 0.57 3.31
N PHE A 95 13.33 1.03 2.70
CA PHE A 95 12.09 0.28 2.53
C PHE A 95 11.88 0.03 1.03
N ILE A 96 11.66 -1.23 0.63
CA ILE A 96 11.56 -1.61 -0.78
C ILE A 96 10.17 -2.18 -1.02
N ASN A 97 9.39 -1.52 -1.87
CA ASN A 97 8.02 -1.91 -2.22
C ASN A 97 7.05 -2.03 -1.02
N GLY A 98 7.36 -1.40 0.11
CA GLY A 98 6.50 -1.33 1.29
C GLY A 98 6.87 -2.33 2.37
#